data_AF-A0A454C8Z1-F1
#
_entry.id   AF-A0A454C8Z1-F1
#
_cell.length_a   1.000
_cell.length_b   1.000
_cell.length_c   1.000
_cell.angle_alpha   90.00
_cell.angle_beta   90.00
_cell.angle_gamma   90.00
#
_symmetry.space_group_name_H-M   'P 1'
#
loop_
_entity.id
_entity.type
_entity.pdbx_description
1 polymer ?
#
loop_
_entity_poly.entity_id
_entity_poly.type
_entity_poly.pdbx_seq_one_letter_code
_entity_poly.pdbx_strand_id
1 'polypeptide(L)'
;MGAYSEFMVMQQEAKLNNDYSLVDAYKRNLNWRRNYSKKIYDKLSDIAISKILKSKIVISESYYQKLKTNKVLLEVFMVIKSFKNKKIKIIDLINLGFKKTSIKSAIKRLIEIKVLDGEFYKKYKLLKLKKIVLKNPKENYWILNGYDALKIFLLNGLSNAILYVINSHKSKQLNAKKLHCKINSKKVILQNAYYAKFNWSNSKIYLMNKAIANYFGVEYLQMFAILRSQEKKFITIKNEFGYSKIKFNGYKFSTQRYLLMQI
;
A
#
# COMPACT_ATOMS: atom_id res chain seq x y z
N MET A 1 -8.76 34.24 2.48
CA MET A 1 -9.09 33.57 1.19
C MET A 1 -9.58 32.17 1.50
N GLY A 2 -10.69 31.72 0.90
CA GLY A 2 -11.30 30.43 1.22
C GLY A 2 -10.70 29.27 0.41
N ALA A 3 -10.93 28.02 0.86
CA ALA A 3 -10.46 26.82 0.18
C ALA A 3 -10.95 26.70 -1.29
N TYR A 4 -12.10 27.31 -1.62
CA TYR A 4 -12.63 27.34 -2.99
C TYR A 4 -11.87 28.31 -3.90
N SER A 5 -11.55 29.53 -3.41
CA SER A 5 -10.77 30.50 -4.18
C SER A 5 -9.37 29.98 -4.49
N GLU A 6 -8.71 29.31 -3.53
CA GLU A 6 -7.39 28.68 -3.74
C GLU A 6 -7.46 27.59 -4.82
N PHE A 7 -8.51 26.76 -4.80
CA PHE A 7 -8.68 25.71 -5.80
C PHE A 7 -8.94 26.25 -7.21
N MET A 8 -9.65 27.37 -7.34
CA MET A 8 -9.89 28.02 -8.63
C MET A 8 -8.59 28.60 -9.21
N VAL A 9 -7.75 29.21 -8.37
CA VAL A 9 -6.42 29.69 -8.78
C VAL A 9 -5.56 28.52 -9.26
N MET A 10 -5.49 27.41 -8.50
CA MET A 10 -4.75 26.21 -8.91
C MET A 10 -5.23 25.66 -10.28
N GLN A 11 -6.53 25.71 -10.57
CA GLN A 11 -7.05 25.29 -11.87
C GLN A 11 -6.66 26.22 -13.01
N GLN A 12 -6.66 27.53 -12.78
CA GLN A 12 -6.25 28.51 -13.80
C GLN A 12 -4.76 28.34 -14.11
N GLU A 13 -3.91 28.25 -13.09
CA GLU A 13 -2.47 27.97 -13.26
C GLU A 13 -2.22 26.64 -13.97
N ALA A 14 -2.97 25.59 -13.62
CA ALA A 14 -2.85 24.29 -14.28
C ALA A 14 -3.20 24.33 -15.76
N LYS A 15 -4.23 25.11 -16.14
CA LYS A 15 -4.61 25.32 -17.55
C LYS A 15 -3.51 26.06 -18.32
N LEU A 16 -2.96 27.12 -17.72
CA LEU A 16 -1.90 27.92 -18.33
C LEU A 16 -0.63 27.09 -18.55
N ASN A 17 -0.24 26.28 -17.57
CA ASN A 17 1.01 25.52 -17.60
C ASN A 17 0.86 24.09 -18.17
N ASN A 18 -0.37 23.67 -18.47
CA ASN A 18 -0.70 22.29 -18.83
C ASN A 18 -0.14 21.24 -17.84
N ASP A 19 -0.19 21.57 -16.55
CA ASP A 19 0.24 20.75 -15.42
C ASP A 19 -0.85 20.72 -14.34
N TYR A 20 -1.55 19.60 -14.26
CA TYR A 20 -2.65 19.38 -13.32
C TYR A 20 -2.23 18.67 -12.03
N SER A 21 -0.93 18.47 -11.80
CA SER A 21 -0.41 17.67 -10.69
C SER A 21 -0.90 18.14 -9.31
N LEU A 22 -0.92 19.46 -9.07
CA LEU A 22 -1.42 20.08 -7.84
C LEU A 22 -2.94 19.95 -7.71
N VAL A 23 -3.68 20.21 -8.79
CA VAL A 23 -5.14 20.06 -8.84
C VAL A 23 -5.54 18.62 -8.51
N ASP A 24 -4.85 17.64 -9.10
CA ASP A 24 -5.09 16.23 -8.82
C ASP A 24 -4.74 15.89 -7.38
N ALA A 25 -3.63 16.41 -6.84
CA ALA A 25 -3.24 16.18 -5.45
C ALA A 25 -4.29 16.71 -4.47
N TYR A 26 -4.84 17.89 -4.74
CA TYR A 26 -5.91 18.50 -3.97
C TYR A 26 -7.19 17.66 -4.03
N LYS A 27 -7.65 17.29 -5.23
CA LYS A 27 -8.83 16.41 -5.42
C LYS A 27 -8.66 15.06 -4.73
N ARG A 28 -7.49 14.43 -4.84
CA ARG A 28 -7.16 13.18 -4.13
C ARG A 28 -7.23 13.35 -2.62
N ASN A 29 -6.75 14.47 -2.09
CA ASN A 29 -6.81 14.75 -0.65
C ASN A 29 -8.26 14.89 -0.16
N LEU A 30 -9.10 15.63 -0.89
CA LEU A 30 -10.53 15.78 -0.57
C LEU A 30 -11.25 14.43 -0.62
N ASN A 31 -11.08 13.66 -1.70
CA ASN A 31 -11.67 12.33 -1.84
C ASN A 31 -11.19 11.39 -0.74
N TRP A 32 -9.89 11.43 -0.40
CA TRP A 32 -9.35 10.65 0.70
C TRP A 32 -10.02 10.99 2.03
N ARG A 33 -10.17 12.28 2.37
CA ARG A 33 -10.83 12.71 3.61
C ARG A 33 -12.29 12.23 3.66
N ARG A 34 -13.04 12.39 2.56
CA ARG A 34 -14.43 11.91 2.42
C ARG A 34 -14.54 10.40 2.59
N ASN A 35 -13.60 9.63 2.02
CA ASN A 35 -13.60 8.17 2.15
C ASN A 35 -13.13 7.73 3.54
N TYR A 36 -12.21 8.46 4.16
CA TYR A 36 -11.73 8.17 5.51
C TYR A 36 -12.84 8.39 6.54
N SER A 37 -13.61 9.48 6.43
CA SER A 37 -14.71 9.81 7.36
C SER A 37 -15.86 8.80 7.33
N LYS A 38 -16.06 8.09 6.21
CA LYS A 38 -17.08 7.04 6.02
C LYS A 38 -16.70 5.69 6.62
N LYS A 39 -15.50 5.51 7.16
CA LYS A 39 -15.10 4.20 7.72
C LYS A 39 -15.93 3.80 8.93
N ILE A 40 -16.17 2.49 9.04
CA ILE A 40 -16.87 1.86 10.17
C ILE A 40 -15.92 1.63 11.37
N TYR A 41 -14.63 1.44 11.10
CA TYR A 41 -13.59 1.21 12.12
C TYR A 41 -13.04 2.50 12.75
N ASP A 42 -12.11 2.35 13.70
CA ASP A 42 -11.45 3.44 14.43
C ASP A 42 -11.07 4.60 13.52
N LYS A 43 -11.59 5.80 13.84
CA LYS A 43 -11.32 7.04 13.12
C LYS A 43 -10.32 7.84 13.94
N LEU A 44 -9.09 7.90 13.44
CA LEU A 44 -8.04 8.65 14.10
C LEU A 44 -8.33 10.15 14.00
N SER A 45 -7.99 10.88 15.06
CA SER A 45 -7.98 12.34 15.07
C SER A 45 -7.07 12.91 13.97
N ASP A 46 -7.35 14.13 13.51
CA ASP A 46 -6.49 14.83 12.54
C ASP A 46 -5.05 14.97 13.07
N ILE A 47 -4.87 15.11 14.38
CA ILE A 47 -3.56 15.13 15.03
C ILE A 47 -2.82 13.82 14.79
N ALA A 48 -3.45 12.67 15.09
CA ALA A 48 -2.86 11.36 14.83
C ALA A 48 -2.56 11.14 13.35
N ILE A 49 -3.51 11.47 12.47
CA ILE A 49 -3.35 11.35 11.02
C ILE A 49 -2.15 12.17 10.55
N SER A 50 -2.05 13.44 10.96
CA SER A 50 -0.94 14.32 10.55
C SER A 50 0.43 13.78 10.97
N LYS A 51 0.53 13.20 12.17
CA LYS A 51 1.76 12.59 12.69
C LYS A 51 2.12 11.31 11.94
N ILE A 52 1.13 10.47 11.65
CA ILE A 52 1.29 9.26 10.84
C ILE A 52 1.80 9.63 9.45
N LEU A 53 1.15 10.57 8.74
CA LEU A 53 1.49 10.95 7.37
C LEU A 53 2.90 11.56 7.22
N LYS A 54 3.45 12.16 8.30
CA LYS A 54 4.82 12.66 8.36
C LYS A 54 5.86 11.61 8.77
N SER A 55 5.41 10.41 9.12
CA SER A 55 6.28 9.33 9.58
C SER A 55 6.82 8.49 8.42
N LYS A 56 7.81 7.66 8.73
CA LYS A 56 8.35 6.64 7.82
C LYS A 56 8.24 5.29 8.51
N ILE A 57 7.74 4.27 7.82
CA ILE A 57 7.77 2.89 8.30
C ILE A 57 8.70 2.07 7.41
N VAL A 58 9.50 1.23 8.06
CA VAL A 58 10.32 0.23 7.38
C VAL A 58 9.85 -1.13 7.90
N ILE A 59 9.43 -1.99 6.99
CA ILE A 59 8.83 -3.30 7.30
C ILE A 59 9.53 -4.37 6.45
N SER A 60 10.13 -5.37 7.08
CA SER A 60 10.68 -6.54 6.40
C SER A 60 9.62 -7.62 6.15
N GLU A 61 9.96 -8.60 5.32
CA GLU A 61 9.11 -9.74 4.95
C GLU A 61 8.47 -10.45 6.15
N SER A 62 9.26 -10.81 7.16
CA SER A 62 8.75 -11.53 8.33
C SER A 62 7.76 -10.69 9.16
N TYR A 63 8.03 -9.39 9.31
CA TYR A 63 7.12 -8.45 9.98
C TYR A 63 5.86 -8.21 9.17
N TYR A 64 5.95 -8.14 7.85
CA TYR A 64 4.77 -8.07 6.98
C TYR A 64 3.84 -9.27 7.24
N GLN A 65 4.35 -10.51 7.26
CA GLN A 65 3.52 -11.69 7.49
C GLN A 65 2.79 -11.66 8.84
N LYS A 66 3.43 -11.12 9.89
CA LYS A 66 2.85 -10.97 11.24
C LYS A 66 1.79 -9.87 11.33
N LEU A 67 1.89 -8.82 10.51
CA LEU A 67 1.12 -7.58 10.61
C LEU A 67 0.07 -7.40 9.51
N LYS A 68 0.14 -8.16 8.41
CA LYS A 68 -0.69 -7.96 7.20
C LYS A 68 -2.21 -8.00 7.44
N THR A 69 -2.68 -8.67 8.49
CA THR A 69 -4.09 -8.85 8.81
C THR A 69 -4.64 -7.85 9.81
N ASN A 70 -3.79 -7.15 10.57
CA ASN A 70 -4.23 -6.25 11.64
C ASN A 70 -3.73 -4.83 11.38
N LYS A 71 -4.62 -4.02 10.81
CA LYS A 71 -4.34 -2.63 10.46
C LYS A 71 -4.19 -1.75 11.70
N VAL A 72 -5.08 -1.89 12.69
CA VAL A 72 -5.06 -1.07 13.91
C VAL A 72 -3.76 -1.28 14.68
N LEU A 73 -3.25 -2.51 14.69
CA LEU A 73 -1.94 -2.84 15.28
C LEU A 73 -0.82 -1.96 14.73
N LEU A 74 -0.77 -1.78 13.41
CA LEU A 74 0.25 -0.95 12.77
C LEU A 74 -0.03 0.54 12.96
N GLU A 75 -1.29 0.98 12.97
CA GLU A 75 -1.67 2.37 13.28
C GLU A 75 -1.22 2.75 14.70
N VAL A 76 -1.46 1.90 15.70
CA VAL A 76 -0.99 2.09 17.08
C VAL A 76 0.53 2.18 17.12
N PHE A 77 1.23 1.25 16.47
CA PHE A 77 2.70 1.30 16.38
C PHE A 77 3.19 2.62 15.76
N MET A 78 2.58 3.06 14.66
CA MET A 78 2.95 4.31 13.99
C MET A 78 2.74 5.53 14.86
N VAL A 79 1.61 5.59 15.56
CA VAL A 79 1.33 6.66 16.53
C VAL A 79 2.43 6.67 17.57
N ILE A 80 2.65 5.57 18.30
CA ILE A 80 3.67 5.50 19.35
C ILE A 80 5.05 5.94 18.81
N LYS A 81 5.41 5.44 17.63
CA LYS A 81 6.67 5.79 16.96
C LYS A 81 6.76 7.28 16.62
N SER A 82 5.69 7.88 16.11
CA SER A 82 5.65 9.29 15.70
C SER A 82 5.80 10.27 16.86
N PHE A 83 5.51 9.81 18.08
CA PHE A 83 5.60 10.61 19.30
C PHE A 83 6.95 10.49 20.03
N LYS A 84 7.89 9.67 19.52
CA LYS A 84 9.33 9.44 19.87
C LYS A 84 9.76 9.58 21.35
N ASN A 85 9.46 10.69 22.02
CA ASN A 85 9.92 11.04 23.37
C ASN A 85 8.77 11.21 24.38
N LYS A 86 7.50 11.29 23.93
CA LYS A 86 6.38 11.36 24.87
C LYS A 86 6.08 9.98 25.44
N LYS A 87 6.00 9.92 26.77
CA LYS A 87 5.49 8.76 27.52
C LYS A 87 4.00 8.60 27.20
N ILE A 88 3.66 7.73 26.24
CA ILE A 88 2.28 7.49 25.83
C ILE A 88 1.62 6.50 26.79
N LYS A 89 0.44 6.87 27.28
CA LYS A 89 -0.49 6.01 28.02
C LYS A 89 -1.61 5.52 27.10
N ILE A 90 -2.38 4.54 27.58
CA ILE A 90 -3.59 4.08 26.88
C ILE A 90 -4.59 5.22 26.67
N ILE A 91 -4.76 6.10 27.65
CA ILE A 91 -5.71 7.22 27.56
C ILE A 91 -5.35 8.17 26.40
N ASP A 92 -4.06 8.38 26.13
CA ASP A 92 -3.63 9.20 25.01
C ASP A 92 -4.04 8.58 23.66
N LEU A 93 -3.96 7.25 23.54
CA LEU A 93 -4.44 6.55 22.34
C LEU A 93 -5.96 6.66 22.19
N ILE A 94 -6.72 6.60 23.28
CA ILE A 94 -8.17 6.81 23.24
C ILE A 94 -8.50 8.21 22.74
N ASN A 95 -7.83 9.23 23.28
CA ASN A 95 -7.99 10.63 22.86
C ASN A 95 -7.60 10.85 21.38
N LEU A 96 -6.72 10.02 20.84
CA LEU A 96 -6.33 10.06 19.43
C LEU A 96 -7.31 9.32 18.50
N GLY A 97 -8.38 8.70 19.02
CA GLY A 97 -9.48 8.12 18.25
C GLY A 97 -9.51 6.59 18.17
N PHE A 98 -8.66 5.89 18.93
CA PHE A 98 -8.67 4.42 18.98
C PHE A 98 -9.73 3.89 19.96
N LYS A 99 -10.40 2.77 19.61
CA LYS A 99 -11.31 2.08 20.53
C LYS A 99 -10.51 1.29 21.57
N LYS A 100 -10.98 1.28 22.82
CA LYS A 100 -10.33 0.60 23.97
C LYS A 100 -10.06 -0.89 23.71
N THR A 101 -11.01 -1.60 23.10
CA THR A 101 -10.88 -3.03 22.75
C THR A 101 -9.78 -3.25 21.69
N SER A 102 -9.75 -2.42 20.65
CA SER A 102 -8.73 -2.45 19.61
C SER A 102 -7.33 -2.19 20.17
N ILE A 103 -7.19 -1.20 21.07
CA ILE A 103 -5.92 -0.88 21.75
C ILE A 103 -5.42 -2.09 22.57
N LYS A 104 -6.29 -2.71 23.37
CA LYS A 104 -5.91 -3.86 24.21
C LYS A 104 -5.36 -5.01 23.36
N SER A 105 -6.05 -5.35 22.28
CA SER A 105 -5.63 -6.39 21.33
C SER A 105 -4.31 -6.01 20.65
N ALA A 106 -4.17 -4.75 20.20
CA ALA A 106 -2.97 -4.26 19.55
C ALA A 106 -1.75 -4.30 20.48
N ILE A 107 -1.86 -3.79 21.71
CA ILE A 107 -0.76 -3.78 22.68
C ILE A 107 -0.30 -5.20 23.00
N LYS A 108 -1.24 -6.13 23.28
CA LYS A 108 -0.93 -7.54 23.54
C LYS A 108 -0.07 -8.11 22.42
N ARG A 109 -0.51 -7.94 21.17
CA ARG A 109 0.18 -8.48 20.00
C ARG A 109 1.51 -7.80 19.71
N LEU A 110 1.64 -6.48 19.94
CA LEU A 110 2.93 -5.77 19.83
C LEU A 110 3.97 -6.25 20.86
N ILE A 111 3.54 -6.63 22.06
CA ILE A 111 4.40 -7.22 23.08
C ILE A 111 4.83 -8.63 22.65
N GLU A 112 3.91 -9.47 22.18
CA GLU A 112 4.18 -10.83 21.68
C GLU A 112 5.24 -10.84 20.56
N ILE A 113 5.17 -9.90 19.61
CA ILE A 113 6.16 -9.77 18.53
C ILE A 113 7.43 -8.99 18.94
N LYS A 114 7.61 -8.70 20.24
CA LYS A 114 8.75 -7.99 20.82
C LYS A 114 9.00 -6.60 20.23
N VAL A 115 7.93 -5.90 19.83
CA VAL A 115 7.99 -4.50 19.34
C VAL A 115 7.79 -3.52 20.49
N LEU A 116 6.88 -3.83 21.41
CA LEU A 116 6.70 -3.09 22.67
C LEU A 116 7.45 -3.77 23.83
N ASP A 117 7.86 -2.95 24.79
CA ASP A 117 8.45 -3.42 26.04
C ASP A 117 7.35 -3.85 27.03
N GLY A 118 7.11 -5.16 27.10
CA GLY A 118 6.07 -5.73 27.97
C GLY A 118 6.36 -5.57 29.46
N GLU A 119 7.62 -5.63 29.89
CA GLU A 119 8.02 -5.46 31.29
C GLU A 119 7.84 -4.01 31.73
N PHE A 120 8.31 -3.07 30.90
CA PHE A 120 8.11 -1.64 31.13
C PHE A 120 6.62 -1.28 31.18
N TYR A 121 5.82 -1.85 30.28
CA TYR A 121 4.37 -1.64 30.28
C TYR A 121 3.70 -2.21 31.53
N LYS A 122 4.09 -3.40 32.01
CA LYS A 122 3.55 -3.98 33.25
C LYS A 122 3.84 -3.09 34.47
N LYS A 123 5.08 -2.61 34.59
CA LYS A 123 5.56 -1.81 35.74
C LYS A 123 5.02 -0.39 35.75
N TYR A 124 5.06 0.31 34.62
CA TYR A 124 4.77 1.76 34.56
C TYR A 124 3.45 2.11 33.86
N LYS A 125 2.78 1.14 33.22
CA LYS A 125 1.59 1.37 32.36
C LYS A 125 1.84 2.38 31.22
N LEU A 126 3.09 2.48 30.79
CA LEU A 126 3.55 3.35 29.70
C LEU A 126 3.96 2.52 28.49
N LEU A 127 3.67 3.02 27.29
CA LEU A 127 4.01 2.37 26.03
C LEU A 127 5.39 2.80 25.57
N LYS A 128 6.35 1.87 25.61
CA LYS A 128 7.72 2.08 25.13
C LYS A 128 8.04 1.09 24.02
N LEU A 129 8.53 1.59 22.89
CA LEU A 129 8.99 0.75 21.78
C LEU A 129 10.38 0.18 22.09
N LYS A 130 10.54 -1.14 21.95
CA LYS A 130 11.86 -1.79 21.85
C LYS A 130 12.43 -1.68 20.44
N LYS A 131 11.56 -1.63 19.43
CA LYS A 131 11.95 -1.55 18.01
C LYS A 131 11.28 -0.37 17.30
N ILE A 132 12.09 0.53 16.74
CA ILE A 132 11.64 1.68 15.94
C ILE A 132 11.47 1.31 14.46
N VAL A 133 12.24 0.31 14.03
CA VAL A 133 12.29 -0.23 12.67
C VAL A 133 11.88 -1.70 12.73
N LEU A 134 10.91 -2.08 11.91
CA LEU A 134 10.37 -3.45 11.85
C LEU A 134 11.12 -4.23 10.78
N LYS A 135 12.44 -4.35 10.95
CA LYS A 135 13.35 -4.98 9.98
C LYS A 135 14.21 -6.02 10.68
N ASN A 136 14.40 -7.16 10.03
CA ASN A 136 15.46 -8.10 10.38
C ASN A 136 16.65 -7.94 9.41
N PRO A 137 17.88 -8.25 9.84
CA PRO A 137 19.03 -8.33 8.95
C PRO A 137 18.80 -9.32 7.81
N LYS A 138 19.37 -9.03 6.62
CA LYS A 138 19.35 -9.91 5.43
C LYS A 138 17.96 -10.21 4.82
N GLU A 139 16.88 -9.64 5.33
CA GLU A 139 15.54 -9.72 4.70
C GLU A 139 15.30 -8.57 3.72
N ASN A 140 14.52 -8.82 2.66
CA ASN A 140 13.95 -7.73 1.87
C ASN A 140 13.03 -6.90 2.75
N TYR A 141 12.95 -5.61 2.45
CA TYR A 141 12.14 -4.67 3.20
C TYR A 141 11.50 -3.63 2.31
N TRP A 142 10.37 -3.11 2.75
CA TRP A 142 9.66 -2.02 2.12
C TRP A 142 9.68 -0.80 3.01
N ILE A 143 9.82 0.35 2.36
CA ILE A 143 9.72 1.65 2.99
C ILE A 143 8.36 2.22 2.63
N LEU A 144 7.50 2.38 3.63
CA LEU A 144 6.28 3.18 3.51
C LEU A 144 6.62 4.60 3.94
N ASN A 145 6.81 5.46 2.96
CA ASN A 145 7.01 6.89 3.12
C ASN A 145 6.12 7.67 2.14
N GLY A 146 5.93 8.95 2.45
CA GLY A 146 5.14 9.84 1.61
C GLY A 146 3.64 9.73 1.88
N TYR A 147 2.94 10.82 1.55
CA TYR A 147 1.53 10.99 1.84
C TYR A 147 0.67 9.92 1.17
N ASP A 148 0.91 9.60 -0.09
CA ASP A 148 0.07 8.67 -0.86
C ASP A 148 0.13 7.25 -0.31
N ALA A 149 1.33 6.72 -0.03
CA ALA A 149 1.49 5.37 0.54
C ALA A 149 0.81 5.24 1.91
N LEU A 150 0.96 6.25 2.76
CA LEU A 150 0.39 6.25 4.11
C LEU A 150 -1.11 6.50 4.11
N LYS A 151 -1.63 7.30 3.17
CA LYS A 151 -3.06 7.47 2.93
C LYS A 151 -3.71 6.17 2.43
N ILE A 152 -3.05 5.47 1.51
CA ILE A 152 -3.49 4.15 1.03
C ILE A 152 -3.45 3.14 2.17
N PHE A 153 -2.40 3.13 3.00
CA PHE A 153 -2.34 2.30 4.21
C PHE A 153 -3.53 2.59 5.13
N LEU A 154 -3.73 3.87 5.45
CA LEU A 154 -4.80 4.30 6.33
C LEU A 154 -6.18 3.96 5.77
N LEU A 155 -6.42 3.95 4.46
CA LEU A 155 -7.70 3.49 3.88
C LEU A 155 -7.79 1.96 3.81
N ASN A 156 -6.84 1.34 3.14
CA ASN A 156 -6.96 0.00 2.56
C ASN A 156 -6.03 -1.04 3.23
N GLY A 157 -5.19 -0.62 4.17
CA GLY A 157 -4.31 -1.50 4.93
C GLY A 157 -2.92 -1.72 4.31
N LEU A 158 -2.11 -2.53 4.99
CA LEU A 158 -0.68 -2.68 4.72
C LEU A 158 -0.38 -3.30 3.34
N SER A 159 -1.15 -4.30 2.93
CA SER A 159 -0.90 -5.01 1.66
C SER A 159 -1.06 -4.06 0.47
N ASN A 160 -2.08 -3.21 0.47
CA ASN A 160 -2.31 -2.21 -0.58
C ASN A 160 -1.21 -1.15 -0.60
N ALA A 161 -0.73 -0.71 0.56
CA ALA A 161 0.35 0.27 0.65
C ALA A 161 1.67 -0.29 0.11
N ILE A 162 2.01 -1.54 0.42
CA ILE A 162 3.19 -2.22 -0.13
C ILE A 162 3.06 -2.39 -1.64
N LEU A 163 1.89 -2.84 -2.12
CA LEU A 163 1.62 -2.97 -3.55
C LEU A 163 1.78 -1.63 -4.27
N TYR A 164 1.26 -0.55 -3.68
CA TYR A 164 1.45 0.80 -4.20
C TYR A 164 2.93 1.20 -4.28
N VAL A 165 3.72 0.96 -3.24
CA VAL A 165 5.16 1.27 -3.25
C VAL A 165 5.89 0.50 -4.34
N ILE A 166 5.57 -0.78 -4.55
CA ILE A 166 6.12 -1.59 -5.64
C ILE A 166 5.73 -1.00 -7.00
N ASN A 167 4.44 -0.69 -7.18
CA ASN A 167 3.94 -0.13 -8.43
C ASN A 167 4.53 1.26 -8.72
N SER A 168 4.65 2.13 -7.72
CA SER A 168 5.24 3.47 -7.86
C SER A 168 6.73 3.40 -8.18
N HIS A 169 7.46 2.45 -7.60
CA HIS A 169 8.85 2.22 -8.01
C HIS A 169 8.93 1.84 -9.50
N LYS A 170 8.04 0.97 -9.99
CA LYS A 170 7.99 0.58 -11.40
C LYS A 170 7.45 1.69 -12.32
N SER A 171 6.56 2.54 -11.81
CA SER A 171 5.95 3.66 -12.54
C SER A 171 7.00 4.64 -13.06
N LYS A 172 8.10 4.81 -12.32
CA LYS A 172 9.23 5.67 -12.71
C LYS A 172 9.91 5.25 -14.03
N GLN A 173 9.71 4.02 -14.49
CA GLN A 173 10.22 3.55 -15.78
C GLN A 173 9.38 4.04 -16.98
N LEU A 174 8.21 4.63 -16.70
CA LEU A 174 7.37 5.31 -17.67
C LEU A 174 7.89 6.74 -17.88
N ASN A 175 8.21 7.08 -19.12
CA ASN A 175 8.53 8.46 -19.53
C ASN A 175 7.21 9.18 -19.88
N ALA A 176 6.28 9.26 -18.94
CA ALA A 176 4.95 9.85 -19.12
C ALA A 176 4.65 10.85 -17.99
N LYS A 177 3.71 11.77 -18.22
CA LYS A 177 3.22 12.67 -17.16
C LYS A 177 2.53 11.87 -16.06
N LYS A 178 2.66 12.35 -14.82
CA LYS A 178 1.98 11.75 -13.67
C LYS A 178 0.46 11.83 -13.87
N LEU A 179 -0.23 10.71 -13.61
CA LEU A 179 -1.69 10.57 -13.71
C LEU A 179 -2.33 10.83 -15.08
N HIS A 180 -1.56 11.08 -16.12
CA HIS A 180 -2.06 11.33 -17.47
C HIS A 180 -1.31 10.45 -18.47
N CYS A 181 -1.87 9.28 -18.76
CA CYS A 181 -1.36 8.41 -19.81
C CYS A 181 -2.38 8.16 -20.92
N LYS A 182 -1.90 8.20 -22.16
CA LYS A 182 -2.68 7.89 -23.36
C LYS A 182 -2.59 6.38 -23.64
N ILE A 183 -3.57 5.83 -24.35
CA ILE A 183 -3.65 4.38 -24.66
C ILE A 183 -2.38 3.84 -25.36
N ASN A 184 -1.68 4.69 -26.12
CA ASN A 184 -0.45 4.36 -26.87
C ASN A 184 0.85 4.68 -26.11
N SER A 185 0.79 5.11 -24.86
CA SER A 185 2.00 5.37 -24.07
C SER A 185 2.77 4.08 -23.77
N LYS A 186 4.07 4.23 -23.47
CA LYS A 186 4.91 3.17 -22.91
C LYS A 186 4.17 2.47 -21.76
N LYS A 187 4.31 1.15 -21.66
CA LYS A 187 3.69 0.31 -20.62
C LYS A 187 4.80 -0.42 -19.89
N VAL A 188 4.65 -0.61 -18.57
CA VAL A 188 5.63 -1.35 -17.77
C VAL A 188 4.99 -2.61 -17.24
N ILE A 189 5.62 -3.75 -17.50
CA ILE A 189 5.14 -5.03 -16.98
C ILE A 189 5.31 -5.09 -15.45
N LEU A 190 4.22 -5.39 -14.76
CA LEU A 190 4.21 -5.71 -13.34
C LEU A 190 4.44 -7.22 -13.22
N GLN A 191 5.71 -7.62 -13.10
CA GLN A 191 6.06 -9.04 -13.03
C GLN A 191 5.37 -9.72 -11.83
N ASN A 192 4.70 -10.84 -12.08
CA ASN A 192 4.03 -11.62 -11.03
C ASN A 192 5.01 -12.15 -9.97
N ALA A 193 6.31 -12.26 -10.27
CA ALA A 193 7.36 -12.65 -9.32
C ALA A 193 7.41 -11.71 -8.10
N TYR A 194 7.12 -10.41 -8.27
CA TYR A 194 7.02 -9.48 -7.15
C TYR A 194 5.86 -9.80 -6.21
N TYR A 195 4.80 -10.44 -6.73
CA TYR A 195 3.63 -10.85 -5.95
C TYR A 195 3.77 -12.27 -5.37
N ALA A 196 4.55 -13.13 -6.03
CA ALA A 196 4.77 -14.51 -5.62
C ALA A 196 5.26 -14.61 -4.18
N LYS A 197 6.17 -13.71 -3.77
CA LYS A 197 6.70 -13.64 -2.38
C LYS A 197 5.62 -13.38 -1.31
N PHE A 198 4.50 -12.79 -1.68
CA PHE A 198 3.42 -12.48 -0.74
C PHE A 198 2.32 -13.54 -0.72
N ASN A 199 2.39 -14.54 -1.60
CA ASN A 199 1.35 -15.55 -1.82
C ASN A 199 -0.05 -14.91 -1.99
N TRP A 200 -0.13 -13.84 -2.79
CA TRP A 200 -1.40 -13.19 -3.09
C TRP A 200 -2.07 -13.84 -4.30
N SER A 201 -3.36 -14.16 -4.17
CA SER A 201 -4.14 -14.64 -5.31
C SER A 201 -4.29 -13.54 -6.37
N ASN A 202 -4.49 -13.95 -7.62
CA ASN A 202 -4.72 -13.03 -8.74
C ASN A 202 -5.90 -12.08 -8.49
N SER A 203 -6.98 -12.59 -7.88
CA SER A 203 -8.16 -11.80 -7.50
C SER A 203 -7.83 -10.77 -6.43
N LYS A 204 -7.01 -11.13 -5.43
CA LYS A 204 -6.55 -10.18 -4.41
C LYS A 204 -5.72 -9.06 -5.02
N ILE A 205 -4.77 -9.38 -5.90
CA ILE A 205 -3.94 -8.38 -6.61
C ILE A 205 -4.83 -7.41 -7.40
N TYR A 206 -5.83 -7.94 -8.12
CA TYR A 206 -6.79 -7.12 -8.86
C TYR A 206 -7.53 -6.14 -7.94
N LEU A 207 -8.12 -6.63 -6.83
CA LEU A 207 -8.85 -5.79 -5.88
C LEU A 207 -7.95 -4.71 -5.25
N MET A 208 -6.70 -5.06 -4.93
CA MET A 208 -5.75 -4.09 -4.37
C MET A 208 -5.37 -3.01 -5.39
N ASN A 209 -5.12 -3.38 -6.65
CA ASN A 209 -4.86 -2.42 -7.72
C ASN A 209 -6.10 -1.56 -8.03
N LYS A 210 -7.31 -2.12 -7.98
CA LYS A 210 -8.56 -1.35 -8.09
C LYS A 210 -8.70 -0.33 -6.97
N ALA A 211 -8.36 -0.70 -5.74
CA ALA A 211 -8.36 0.25 -4.62
C ALA A 211 -7.30 1.36 -4.78
N ILE A 212 -6.15 1.07 -5.41
CA ILE A 212 -5.14 2.08 -5.76
C ILE A 212 -5.68 3.02 -6.85
N ALA A 213 -6.26 2.50 -7.92
CA ALA A 213 -6.88 3.32 -8.97
C ALA A 213 -7.96 4.25 -8.42
N ASN A 214 -8.85 3.72 -7.58
CA ASN A 214 -9.88 4.50 -6.88
C ASN A 214 -9.28 5.59 -5.98
N TYR A 215 -8.15 5.34 -5.32
CA TYR A 215 -7.45 6.34 -4.53
C TYR A 215 -6.96 7.52 -5.38
N PHE A 216 -6.48 7.23 -6.59
CA PHE A 216 -6.08 8.25 -7.56
C PHE A 216 -7.25 8.89 -8.31
N GLY A 217 -8.47 8.37 -8.15
CA GLY A 217 -9.67 8.89 -8.81
C GLY A 217 -9.72 8.57 -10.30
N VAL A 218 -9.03 7.51 -10.74
CA VAL A 218 -9.01 7.05 -12.14
C VAL A 218 -9.60 5.66 -12.26
N GLU A 219 -10.08 5.31 -13.45
CA GLU A 219 -10.61 3.99 -13.71
C GLU A 219 -9.49 2.93 -13.69
N TYR A 220 -9.85 1.69 -13.34
CA TYR A 220 -8.87 0.61 -13.29
C TYR A 220 -8.16 0.42 -14.63
N LEU A 221 -8.89 0.43 -15.74
CA LEU A 221 -8.36 0.19 -17.09
C LEU A 221 -7.51 1.35 -17.62
N GLN A 222 -7.66 2.55 -17.05
CA GLN A 222 -6.80 3.70 -17.36
C GLN A 222 -5.42 3.57 -16.69
N MET A 223 -5.36 2.95 -15.49
CA MET A 223 -4.10 2.77 -14.76
C MET A 223 -3.43 1.42 -15.06
N PHE A 224 -4.21 0.35 -15.26
CA PHE A 224 -3.71 -1.01 -15.40
C PHE A 224 -4.35 -1.73 -16.60
N ALA A 225 -3.52 -2.39 -17.41
CA ALA A 225 -3.98 -3.33 -18.43
C ALA A 225 -3.71 -4.78 -18.00
N ILE A 226 -4.64 -5.67 -18.35
CA ILE A 226 -4.47 -7.13 -18.19
C ILE A 226 -4.47 -7.75 -19.58
N LEU A 227 -3.35 -8.36 -19.96
CA LEU A 227 -3.26 -9.15 -21.18
C LEU A 227 -3.29 -10.62 -20.79
N ARG A 228 -4.24 -11.37 -21.37
CA ARG A 228 -4.34 -12.81 -21.23
C ARG A 228 -3.89 -13.43 -22.55
N SER A 229 -2.91 -14.33 -22.48
CA SER A 229 -2.48 -15.11 -23.64
C SER A 229 -2.75 -16.59 -23.41
N GLN A 230 -3.00 -17.28 -24.52
CA GLN A 230 -3.19 -18.72 -24.56
C GLN A 230 -2.18 -19.30 -25.55
N GLU A 231 -1.32 -20.18 -25.06
CA GLU A 231 -0.31 -20.86 -25.86
C GLU A 231 -0.64 -22.36 -25.91
N LYS A 232 -0.45 -23.00 -27.06
CA LYS A 232 -0.57 -24.47 -27.15
C LYS A 232 0.65 -25.09 -26.44
N LYS A 233 0.39 -26.00 -25.50
CA LYS A 233 1.42 -26.74 -24.77
C LYS A 233 1.64 -28.07 -25.48
N PHE A 234 2.88 -28.34 -25.84
CA PHE A 234 3.29 -29.61 -26.43
C PHE A 234 4.25 -30.33 -25.48
N ILE A 235 4.20 -31.66 -25.48
CA ILE A 235 5.17 -32.52 -24.79
C ILE A 235 5.86 -33.41 -25.80
N THR A 236 7.12 -33.73 -25.55
CA THR A 236 7.86 -34.72 -26.32
C THR A 236 7.73 -36.05 -25.61
N ILE A 237 7.17 -37.04 -26.29
CA ILE A 237 7.11 -38.43 -25.81
C ILE A 237 8.12 -39.24 -26.61
N LYS A 238 8.98 -39.99 -25.93
CA LYS A 238 9.87 -40.96 -26.56
C LYS A 238 9.22 -42.34 -26.53
N ASN A 239 9.27 -43.06 -27.64
CA ASN A 239 8.89 -44.48 -27.65
C ASN A 239 10.06 -45.36 -27.19
N GLU A 240 9.80 -46.67 -27.03
CA GLU A 240 10.79 -47.66 -26.59
C GLU A 240 12.00 -47.78 -27.54
N PHE A 241 11.84 -47.35 -28.79
CA PHE A 241 12.89 -47.33 -29.82
C PHE A 241 13.65 -45.99 -29.91
N GLY A 242 13.42 -45.05 -28.98
CA GLY A 242 14.13 -43.77 -28.91
C GLY A 242 13.60 -42.65 -29.82
N TYR A 243 12.59 -42.90 -30.66
CA TYR A 243 11.97 -41.89 -31.51
C TYR A 243 11.11 -40.92 -30.70
N SER A 244 11.25 -39.63 -31.01
CA SER A 244 10.56 -38.55 -30.32
C SER A 244 9.32 -38.11 -31.10
N LYS A 245 8.14 -38.13 -30.48
CA LYS A 245 6.89 -37.59 -31.03
C LYS A 245 6.43 -36.39 -30.21
N ILE A 246 6.14 -35.28 -30.89
CA ILE A 246 5.53 -34.10 -30.27
C ILE A 246 4.02 -34.34 -30.17
N LYS A 247 3.49 -34.36 -28.95
CA LYS A 247 2.07 -34.52 -28.68
C LYS A 247 1.50 -33.24 -28.06
N PHE A 248 0.36 -32.80 -28.55
CA PHE A 248 -0.40 -31.73 -27.91
C PHE A 248 -0.85 -32.18 -26.50
N ASN A 249 -0.57 -31.36 -25.50
CA ASN A 249 -0.83 -31.64 -24.08
C ASN A 249 -1.72 -30.56 -23.43
N GLY A 250 -2.53 -29.87 -24.24
CA GLY A 250 -3.45 -28.84 -23.77
C GLY A 250 -2.93 -27.41 -23.95
N TYR A 251 -3.54 -26.48 -23.24
CA TYR A 251 -3.24 -25.05 -23.35
C TYR A 251 -2.52 -24.53 -22.10
N LYS A 252 -1.59 -23.62 -22.29
CA LYS A 252 -0.93 -22.84 -21.25
C LYS A 252 -1.50 -21.43 -21.27
N PHE A 253 -2.16 -21.04 -20.20
CA PHE A 253 -2.68 -19.68 -20.03
C PHE A 253 -1.66 -18.83 -19.29
N SER A 254 -1.43 -17.63 -19.80
CA SER A 254 -0.59 -16.63 -19.15
C SER A 254 -1.40 -15.35 -18.92
N THR A 255 -1.14 -14.67 -17.81
CA THR A 255 -1.75 -13.36 -17.52
C THR A 255 -0.65 -12.39 -17.14
N GLN A 256 -0.50 -11.36 -17.97
CA GLN A 256 0.43 -10.27 -17.76
C GLN A 256 -0.35 -9.03 -17.32
N ARG A 257 0.21 -8.31 -16.36
CA ARG A 257 -0.34 -7.04 -15.86
C ARG A 257 0.61 -5.93 -16.22
N TYR A 258 0.07 -4.84 -16.72
CA TYR A 258 0.85 -3.67 -17.11
C TYR A 258 0.38 -2.46 -16.33
N LEU A 259 1.35 -1.66 -15.88
CA LEU A 259 1.11 -0.31 -15.42
C LEU A 259 1.18 0.61 -16.63
N LEU A 260 0.12 1.39 -16.82
CA LEU A 260 -0.04 2.29 -17.96
C LEU A 260 0.33 3.72 -17.60
N MET A 261 0.36 4.08 -16.31
CA MET A 261 0.39 5.47 -15.86
C MET A 261 1.42 5.68 -14.75
N GLN A 262 2.10 6.83 -14.77
CA GLN A 262 3.05 7.20 -13.73
C GLN A 262 2.31 7.62 -12.46
N ILE A 263 2.66 7.00 -11.32
CA ILE A 263 2.03 7.19 -9.99
C ILE A 263 3.06 7.41 -8.88
#